data_AF-A0A416YGK3-F1
#
_entry.id   AF-A0A416YGK3-F1
#
_cell.length_a   1.000
_cell.length_b   1.000
_cell.length_c   1.000
_cell.angle_alpha   90.00
_cell.angle_beta   90.00
_cell.angle_gamma   90.00
#
_symmetry.space_group_name_H-M   'P 1'
#
loop_
_entity.id
_entity.type
_entity.pdbx_description
1 polymer ?
#
loop_
_entity_poly.entity_id
_entity_poly.type
_entity_poly.pdbx_seq_one_letter_code
_entity_poly.pdbx_strand_id
1 'polypeptide(L)'
;MLNILMPMIDYIQKMDSLIAALATGLITFFITKYKYHRNIPLDKLEIAYNRIYYPIYYITKSNADIQQSMDKCKKYLTKYRKYADKTTLRAFENFEGAKFDNIAYKQFEKNIDKMNTKLRRRLGYLDSNIITTYNYLGVFEKSMLRIVLEVIVIYILTFIVGYAKGKCALILAYVELSLVLVLAIEGICMIGIGIAIGLKESFLSKIRKKDIFKE
;
A
#
# COMPACT_ATOMS: atom_id res chain seq x y z
N MET A 1 -45.56 -31.96 16.39
CA MET A 1 -44.40 -31.05 16.53
C MET A 1 -43.05 -31.79 16.41
N LEU A 2 -42.86 -32.95 17.05
CA LEU A 2 -41.57 -33.68 17.03
C LEU A 2 -41.09 -34.12 15.62
N ASN A 3 -42.01 -34.54 14.74
CA ASN A 3 -41.69 -35.06 13.40
C ASN A 3 -41.15 -34.02 12.39
N ILE A 4 -41.31 -32.72 12.65
CA ILE A 4 -40.79 -31.64 11.78
C ILE A 4 -39.47 -31.09 12.30
N LEU A 5 -39.25 -31.14 13.62
CA LEU A 5 -38.06 -30.61 14.27
C LEU A 5 -36.80 -31.41 13.93
N MET A 6 -36.93 -32.74 13.87
CA MET A 6 -35.82 -33.68 13.64
C MET A 6 -35.18 -33.53 12.24
N PRO A 7 -35.93 -33.47 11.12
CA PRO A 7 -35.34 -33.20 9.79
C PRO A 7 -34.79 -31.77 9.66
N MET A 8 -35.32 -30.80 10.41
CA MET A 8 -34.82 -29.43 10.42
C MET A 8 -33.46 -29.31 11.13
N ILE A 9 -33.26 -30.04 12.24
CA ILE A 9 -31.97 -30.11 12.95
C ILE A 9 -30.91 -30.79 12.08
N ASP A 10 -31.25 -31.90 11.40
CA ASP A 10 -30.33 -32.59 10.48
C ASP A 10 -29.93 -31.69 9.29
N TYR A 11 -30.86 -30.88 8.79
CA TYR A 11 -30.57 -29.89 7.74
C TYR A 11 -29.61 -28.79 8.23
N ILE A 12 -29.83 -28.25 9.44
CA ILE A 12 -28.94 -27.24 10.04
C ILE A 12 -27.53 -27.80 10.23
N GLN A 13 -27.40 -29.03 10.76
CA GLN A 13 -26.10 -29.68 10.94
C GLN A 13 -25.38 -29.93 9.60
N LYS A 14 -26.10 -30.34 8.56
CA LYS A 14 -25.54 -30.47 7.20
C LYS A 14 -25.07 -29.12 6.67
N MET A 15 -25.84 -28.05 6.85
CA MET A 15 -25.45 -26.70 6.44
C MET A 15 -24.20 -26.22 7.19
N ASP A 16 -24.11 -26.44 8.50
CA ASP A 16 -22.92 -26.09 9.30
C ASP A 16 -21.67 -26.83 8.81
N SER A 17 -21.81 -28.13 8.51
CA SER A 17 -20.71 -28.94 7.98
C SER A 17 -20.27 -28.47 6.58
N LEU A 18 -21.21 -28.05 5.73
CA LEU A 18 -20.92 -27.50 4.40
C LEU A 18 -20.21 -26.14 4.49
N ILE A 19 -20.65 -25.26 5.39
CA ILE A 19 -20.02 -23.96 5.63
C ILE A 19 -18.59 -24.17 6.14
N ALA A 20 -18.40 -25.08 7.11
CA ALA A 20 -17.08 -25.42 7.62
C ALA A 20 -16.17 -25.95 6.50
N ALA A 21 -16.66 -26.88 5.68
CA ALA A 21 -15.90 -27.44 4.55
C ALA A 21 -15.52 -26.39 3.50
N LEU A 22 -16.45 -25.48 3.15
CA LEU A 22 -16.20 -24.38 2.23
C LEU A 22 -15.19 -23.38 2.80
N ALA A 23 -15.30 -23.05 4.09
CA ALA A 23 -14.36 -22.18 4.79
C ALA A 23 -12.96 -22.79 4.81
N THR A 24 -12.84 -24.07 5.18
CA THR A 24 -11.56 -24.79 5.16
C THR A 24 -10.98 -24.88 3.75
N GLY A 25 -11.80 -25.17 2.74
CA GLY A 25 -11.38 -25.21 1.34
C GLY A 25 -10.84 -23.87 0.85
N LEU A 26 -11.53 -22.77 1.16
CA LEU A 26 -11.09 -21.41 0.85
C LEU A 26 -9.80 -21.03 1.57
N ILE A 27 -9.72 -21.26 2.88
CA ILE A 27 -8.52 -20.98 3.67
C ILE A 27 -7.32 -21.77 3.12
N THR A 28 -7.52 -23.06 2.85
CA THR A 28 -6.49 -23.94 2.28
C THR A 28 -6.04 -23.42 0.92
N PHE A 29 -6.97 -23.04 0.04
CA PHE A 29 -6.65 -22.44 -1.25
C PHE A 29 -5.76 -21.20 -1.12
N PHE A 30 -6.10 -20.28 -0.21
CA PHE A 30 -5.29 -19.08 0.02
C PHE A 30 -3.90 -19.42 0.59
N ILE A 31 -3.82 -20.35 1.55
CA ILE A 31 -2.54 -20.82 2.12
C ILE A 31 -1.67 -21.46 1.04
N THR A 32 -2.21 -22.37 0.23
CA THR A 32 -1.49 -23.05 -0.84
C THR A 32 -0.99 -22.05 -1.88
N LYS A 33 -1.84 -21.11 -2.30
CA LYS A 33 -1.47 -20.06 -3.25
C LYS A 33 -0.38 -19.14 -2.70
N TYR A 34 -0.46 -18.78 -1.42
CA TYR A 34 0.57 -18.01 -0.73
C TYR A 34 1.91 -18.76 -0.70
N LYS A 35 1.91 -20.04 -0.32
CA LYS A 35 3.11 -20.89 -0.30
C LYS A 35 3.75 -21.02 -1.68
N TYR A 36 2.95 -21.23 -2.73
CA TYR A 36 3.43 -21.28 -4.11
C TYR A 36 4.17 -20.00 -4.51
N HIS A 37 3.59 -18.82 -4.25
CA HIS A 37 4.22 -17.55 -4.58
C HIS A 37 5.49 -17.28 -3.76
N ARG A 38 5.57 -17.78 -2.52
CA ARG A 38 6.77 -17.67 -1.68
C ARG A 38 7.91 -18.56 -2.17
N ASN A 39 7.60 -19.74 -2.71
CA ASN A 39 8.57 -20.76 -3.13
C ASN A 39 9.07 -20.61 -4.59
N ILE A 40 9.02 -19.40 -5.15
CA ILE A 40 9.63 -19.16 -6.48
C ILE A 40 11.16 -19.26 -6.32
N PRO A 41 11.86 -20.03 -7.18
CA PRO A 41 13.30 -20.19 -7.08
C PRO A 41 14.02 -18.85 -7.21
N LEU A 42 15.04 -18.66 -6.38
CA LEU A 42 15.77 -17.40 -6.22
C LEU A 42 16.38 -16.92 -7.54
N ASP A 43 16.96 -17.84 -8.32
CA ASP A 43 17.59 -17.57 -9.61
C ASP A 43 16.63 -16.87 -10.60
N LYS A 44 15.35 -17.30 -10.63
CA LYS A 44 14.35 -16.69 -11.51
C LYS A 44 14.00 -15.27 -11.05
N LEU A 45 13.99 -15.02 -9.74
CA LEU A 45 13.77 -13.70 -9.17
C LEU A 45 14.95 -12.77 -9.46
N GLU A 46 16.17 -13.30 -9.38
CA GLU A 46 17.39 -12.55 -9.66
C GLU A 46 17.46 -12.13 -11.13
N ILE A 47 17.13 -13.04 -12.06
CA ILE A 47 17.04 -12.70 -13.49
C ILE A 47 15.99 -11.62 -13.73
N ALA A 48 14.80 -11.75 -13.12
CA ALA A 48 13.76 -10.73 -13.24
C ALA A 48 14.25 -9.37 -12.72
N TYR A 49 14.90 -9.35 -11.57
CA TYR A 49 15.44 -8.14 -10.96
C TYR A 49 16.51 -7.48 -11.84
N ASN A 50 17.57 -8.22 -12.17
CA ASN A 50 18.74 -7.70 -12.88
C ASN A 50 18.45 -7.34 -14.35
N ARG A 51 17.53 -8.05 -15.01
CA ARG A 51 17.28 -7.89 -16.45
C ARG A 51 16.06 -7.04 -16.79
N ILE A 52 15.12 -6.87 -15.86
CA ILE A 52 13.88 -6.13 -16.11
C ILE A 52 13.75 -4.99 -15.12
N TYR A 53 13.57 -5.31 -13.84
CA TYR A 53 13.07 -4.32 -12.89
C TYR A 53 14.11 -3.27 -12.52
N TYR A 54 15.36 -3.64 -12.29
CA TYR A 54 16.40 -2.68 -11.97
C TYR A 54 16.74 -1.75 -13.14
N PRO A 55 16.96 -2.23 -14.38
CA PRO A 55 17.18 -1.35 -15.53
C PRO A 55 15.99 -0.42 -15.83
N ILE A 56 14.76 -0.95 -15.79
CA ILE A 56 13.56 -0.15 -16.06
C ILE A 56 13.35 0.88 -14.95
N TYR A 57 13.55 0.50 -13.68
CA TYR A 57 13.53 1.44 -12.56
C TYR A 57 14.46 2.63 -12.78
N TYR A 58 15.69 2.36 -13.24
CA TYR A 58 16.64 3.43 -13.54
C TYR A 58 16.17 4.31 -14.70
N ILE A 59 15.60 3.72 -15.76
CA ILE A 59 15.04 4.48 -16.89
C ILE A 59 13.90 5.39 -16.41
N THR A 60 12.97 4.86 -15.62
CA THR A 60 11.80 5.64 -15.20
C THR A 60 12.16 6.76 -14.22
N LYS A 61 13.26 6.62 -13.48
CA LYS A 61 13.79 7.65 -12.56
C LYS A 61 14.75 8.63 -13.22
N SER A 62 15.35 8.26 -14.35
CA SER A 62 16.09 9.23 -15.17
C SER A 62 15.07 10.22 -15.72
N ASN A 63 15.31 11.53 -15.61
CA ASN A 63 14.44 12.60 -16.16
C ASN A 63 14.43 12.61 -17.70
N ALA A 64 14.51 11.44 -18.33
CA ALA A 64 14.46 11.23 -19.75
C ALA A 64 13.04 11.49 -20.26
N ASP A 65 12.96 11.89 -21.53
CA ASP A 65 11.71 12.06 -22.22
C ASP A 65 10.85 10.77 -22.17
N ILE A 66 9.53 10.94 -22.05
CA ILE A 66 8.58 9.82 -21.85
C ILE A 66 8.62 8.87 -23.05
N GLN A 67 8.78 9.39 -24.27
CA GLN A 67 8.91 8.58 -25.49
C GLN A 67 10.18 7.71 -25.42
N GLN A 68 11.32 8.34 -25.12
CA GLN A 68 12.60 7.65 -25.05
C GLN A 68 12.60 6.58 -23.96
N SER A 69 11.94 6.87 -22.84
CA SER A 69 11.74 5.94 -21.73
C SER A 69 10.89 4.75 -22.17
N MET A 70 9.81 4.98 -22.91
CA MET A 70 8.94 3.92 -23.44
C MET A 70 9.70 2.95 -24.36
N ASP A 71 10.45 3.46 -25.32
CA ASP A 71 11.20 2.63 -26.28
C ASP A 71 12.26 1.76 -25.58
N LYS A 72 12.99 2.34 -24.62
CA LYS A 72 13.96 1.61 -23.80
C LYS A 72 13.27 0.52 -22.98
N CYS A 73 12.15 0.82 -22.32
CA CYS A 73 11.40 -0.14 -21.52
C CYS A 73 10.86 -1.30 -22.38
N LYS A 74 10.33 -1.00 -23.57
CA LYS A 74 9.83 -1.99 -24.52
C LYS A 74 10.90 -3.01 -24.88
N LYS A 75 12.14 -2.58 -25.10
CA LYS A 75 13.28 -3.47 -25.41
C LYS A 75 13.52 -4.50 -24.30
N TYR A 76 13.51 -4.08 -23.04
CA TYR A 76 13.71 -4.98 -21.89
C TYR A 76 12.53 -5.93 -21.70
N LEU A 77 11.29 -5.41 -21.72
CA LEU A 77 10.08 -6.20 -21.51
C LEU A 77 9.85 -7.22 -22.62
N THR A 78 10.18 -6.89 -23.87
CA THR A 78 10.06 -7.83 -25.00
C THR A 78 11.12 -8.93 -24.89
N LYS A 79 12.38 -8.56 -24.64
CA LYS A 79 13.49 -9.53 -24.55
C LYS A 79 13.34 -10.52 -23.40
N TYR A 80 12.83 -10.06 -22.25
CA TYR A 80 12.74 -10.87 -21.03
C TYR A 80 11.30 -11.14 -20.60
N ARG A 81 10.33 -11.08 -21.52
CA ARG A 81 8.88 -11.18 -21.24
C ARG A 81 8.49 -12.32 -20.29
N LYS A 82 9.13 -13.49 -20.41
CA LYS A 82 8.86 -14.66 -19.55
C LYS A 82 9.14 -14.44 -18.05
N TYR A 83 9.99 -13.47 -17.70
CA TYR A 83 10.34 -13.13 -16.32
C TYR A 83 9.59 -11.89 -15.81
N ALA A 84 8.84 -11.21 -16.69
CA ALA A 84 8.03 -10.06 -16.30
C ALA A 84 6.75 -10.52 -15.59
N ASP A 85 6.37 -9.82 -14.53
CA ASP A 85 5.07 -10.02 -13.89
C ASP A 85 3.95 -9.60 -14.84
N LYS A 86 2.84 -10.34 -14.82
CA LYS A 86 1.66 -10.06 -15.67
C LYS A 86 1.09 -8.66 -15.43
N THR A 87 1.17 -8.15 -14.21
CA THR A 87 0.71 -6.80 -13.87
C THR A 87 1.62 -5.73 -14.48
N THR A 88 2.93 -6.00 -14.55
CA THR A 88 3.90 -5.10 -15.20
C THR A 88 3.65 -5.03 -16.70
N LEU A 89 3.40 -6.17 -17.35
CA LEU A 89 3.07 -6.20 -18.78
C LEU A 89 1.79 -5.41 -19.08
N ARG A 90 0.72 -5.61 -18.30
CA ARG A 90 -0.52 -4.83 -18.46
C ARG A 90 -0.33 -3.34 -18.22
N ALA A 91 0.44 -2.97 -17.19
CA ALA A 91 0.74 -1.57 -16.92
C ALA A 91 1.51 -0.92 -18.08
N PHE A 92 2.42 -1.67 -18.71
CA PHE A 92 3.15 -1.21 -19.89
C PHE A 92 2.26 -1.12 -21.13
N GLU A 93 1.41 -2.12 -21.38
CA GLU A 93 0.44 -2.10 -22.49
C GLU A 93 -0.51 -0.89 -22.41
N ASN A 94 -0.98 -0.56 -21.20
CA ASN A 94 -1.79 0.64 -20.96
C ASN A 94 -0.99 1.93 -21.22
N PHE A 95 0.26 1.99 -20.78
CA PHE A 95 1.14 3.13 -21.02
C PHE A 95 1.43 3.32 -22.51
N GLU A 96 1.70 2.24 -23.25
CA GLU A 96 1.94 2.26 -24.69
C GLU A 96 0.68 2.68 -25.46
N GLY A 97 -0.49 2.14 -25.09
CA GLY A 97 -1.78 2.47 -25.72
C GLY A 97 -2.23 3.91 -25.48
N ALA A 98 -1.88 4.49 -24.33
CA ALA A 98 -2.26 5.86 -23.96
C ALA A 98 -1.37 6.94 -24.59
N LYS A 99 -0.44 6.58 -25.50
CA LYS A 99 0.42 7.50 -26.26
C LYS A 99 0.96 8.65 -25.41
N PHE A 100 1.74 8.32 -24.38
CA PHE A 100 2.48 9.29 -23.55
C PHE A 100 1.65 10.07 -22.52
N ASP A 101 0.47 9.57 -22.15
CA ASP A 101 -0.24 10.08 -20.98
C ASP A 101 0.63 9.94 -19.71
N ASN A 102 0.88 11.07 -19.06
CA ASN A 102 1.63 11.17 -17.81
C ASN A 102 0.98 10.34 -16.69
N ILE A 103 -0.34 10.17 -16.70
CA ILE A 103 -1.04 9.35 -15.71
C ILE A 103 -0.70 7.87 -15.91
N ALA A 104 -0.80 7.38 -17.14
CA ALA A 104 -0.45 5.99 -17.47
C ALA A 104 1.03 5.71 -17.22
N TYR A 105 1.91 6.65 -17.55
CA TYR A 105 3.33 6.59 -17.23
C TYR A 105 3.59 6.46 -15.72
N LYS A 106 2.97 7.33 -14.90
CA LYS A 106 3.10 7.27 -13.43
C LYS A 106 2.58 5.97 -12.84
N GLN A 107 1.51 5.41 -13.41
CA GLN A 107 1.01 4.09 -13.00
C GLN A 107 2.01 2.98 -13.30
N PHE A 108 2.63 3.02 -14.49
CA PHE A 108 3.69 2.08 -14.87
C PHE A 108 4.92 2.23 -13.98
N GLU A 109 5.40 3.46 -13.76
CA GLU A 109 6.52 3.76 -12.84
C GLU A 109 6.24 3.19 -11.44
N LYS A 110 5.06 3.45 -10.88
CA LYS A 110 4.65 2.93 -9.58
C LYS A 110 4.64 1.39 -9.53
N ASN A 111 4.25 0.73 -10.63
CA ASN A 111 4.31 -0.72 -10.72
C ASN A 111 5.77 -1.22 -10.68
N ILE A 112 6.65 -0.58 -11.45
CA ILE A 112 8.08 -0.90 -11.50
C ILE A 112 8.72 -0.71 -10.13
N ASP A 113 8.48 0.42 -9.45
CA ASP A 113 8.98 0.70 -8.09
C ASP A 113 8.56 -0.40 -7.10
N LYS A 114 7.28 -0.78 -7.15
CA LYS A 114 6.71 -1.83 -6.28
C LYS A 114 7.36 -3.18 -6.53
N MET A 115 7.53 -3.57 -7.79
CA MET A 115 8.13 -4.86 -8.14
C MET A 115 9.63 -4.90 -7.86
N ASN A 116 10.35 -3.81 -8.14
CA ASN A 116 11.75 -3.63 -7.79
C ASN A 116 11.97 -3.82 -6.29
N THR A 117 11.16 -3.15 -5.46
CA THR A 117 11.21 -3.27 -3.99
C THR A 117 10.86 -4.69 -3.52
N LYS A 118 9.81 -5.29 -4.09
CA LYS A 118 9.40 -6.66 -3.76
C LYS A 118 10.50 -7.67 -4.05
N LEU A 119 11.17 -7.55 -5.20
CA LEU A 119 12.26 -8.44 -5.58
C LEU A 119 13.49 -8.24 -4.69
N ARG A 120 13.86 -6.99 -4.40
CA ARG A 120 14.96 -6.69 -3.47
C ARG A 120 14.79 -7.39 -2.12
N ARG A 121 13.60 -7.29 -1.52
CA ARG A 121 13.25 -7.97 -0.26
C ARG A 121 13.39 -9.48 -0.35
N ARG A 122 12.97 -10.09 -1.46
CA ARG A 122 13.04 -11.54 -1.65
C ARG A 122 14.44 -12.05 -1.95
N LEU A 123 15.27 -11.21 -2.58
CA LEU A 123 16.66 -11.51 -2.90
C LEU A 123 17.62 -11.21 -1.73
N GLY A 124 17.13 -10.68 -0.62
CA GLY A 124 17.94 -10.40 0.56
C GLY A 124 18.79 -9.13 0.47
N TYR A 125 18.48 -8.22 -0.45
CA TYR A 125 19.12 -6.90 -0.46
C TYR A 125 18.75 -6.12 0.80
N LEU A 126 19.62 -5.20 1.19
CA LEU A 126 19.40 -4.31 2.32
C LEU A 126 18.05 -3.60 2.19
N ASP A 127 17.21 -3.79 3.21
CA ASP A 127 15.94 -3.09 3.41
C ASP A 127 16.03 -2.37 4.76
N SER A 128 15.50 -1.15 4.81
CA SER A 128 15.48 -0.39 6.05
C SER A 128 14.50 -1.05 7.02
N ASN A 129 14.93 -1.25 8.27
CA ASN A 129 13.98 -1.69 9.30
C ASN A 129 12.92 -0.59 9.54
N ILE A 130 11.83 -0.93 10.22
CA ILE A 130 10.71 -0.01 10.44
C ILE A 130 11.16 1.25 11.18
N ILE A 131 12.09 1.11 12.14
CA ILE A 131 12.61 2.22 12.96
C ILE A 131 13.44 3.18 12.09
N THR A 132 14.37 2.66 11.30
CA THR A 132 15.18 3.44 10.35
C THR A 132 14.27 4.14 9.35
N THR A 133 13.30 3.42 8.78
CA THR A 133 12.32 3.99 7.85
C THR A 133 11.57 5.15 8.51
N TYR A 134 11.05 4.94 9.73
CA TYR A 134 10.36 5.97 10.50
C TYR A 134 11.26 7.18 10.78
N ASN A 135 12.52 6.98 11.18
CA ASN A 135 13.46 8.06 11.49
C ASN A 135 13.69 8.99 10.29
N TYR A 136 13.67 8.45 9.07
CA TYR A 136 13.86 9.21 7.84
C TYR A 136 12.57 9.67 7.15
N LEU A 137 11.38 9.38 7.71
CA LEU A 137 10.13 9.96 7.20
C LEU A 137 10.10 11.48 7.43
N GLY A 138 9.41 12.18 6.51
CA GLY A 138 9.13 13.60 6.66
C GLY A 138 8.21 13.89 7.85
N VAL A 139 8.16 15.15 8.24
CA VAL A 139 7.38 15.61 9.41
C VAL A 139 5.90 15.28 9.24
N PHE A 140 5.37 15.48 8.02
CA PHE A 140 3.98 15.21 7.70
C PHE A 140 3.65 13.71 7.80
N GLU A 141 4.48 12.85 7.23
CA GLU A 141 4.28 11.40 7.24
C GLU A 141 4.41 10.81 8.65
N LYS A 142 5.36 11.30 9.46
CA LYS A 142 5.49 10.93 10.87
C LYS A 142 4.23 11.28 11.65
N SER A 143 3.71 12.49 11.46
CA SER A 143 2.49 12.96 12.10
C SER A 143 1.28 12.11 11.70
N MET A 144 1.12 11.79 10.42
CA MET A 144 0.05 10.90 9.95
C MET A 144 0.12 9.50 10.58
N LEU A 145 1.33 8.90 10.69
CA LEU A 145 1.50 7.61 11.36
C LEU A 145 1.16 7.67 12.85
N ARG A 146 1.57 8.74 13.54
CA ARG A 146 1.25 8.94 14.95
C ARG A 146 -0.26 9.06 15.17
N ILE A 147 -0.95 9.89 14.37
CA ILE A 147 -2.42 10.05 14.40
C ILE A 147 -3.13 8.70 14.24
N VAL A 148 -2.70 7.87 13.29
CA VAL A 148 -3.29 6.53 13.09
C VAL A 148 -3.11 5.65 14.32
N LEU A 149 -1.92 5.67 14.94
CA LEU A 149 -1.65 4.91 16.16
C LEU A 149 -2.47 5.43 17.35
N GLU A 150 -2.60 6.75 17.51
CA GLU A 150 -3.40 7.36 18.56
C GLU A 150 -4.88 7.02 18.44
N VAL A 151 -5.45 7.03 17.22
CA VAL A 151 -6.83 6.59 16.98
C VAL A 151 -7.04 5.13 17.40
N ILE A 152 -6.07 4.25 17.11
CA ILE A 152 -6.13 2.84 17.54
C ILE A 152 -6.09 2.74 19.07
N VAL A 153 -5.20 3.49 19.72
CA VAL A 153 -5.09 3.51 21.19
C VAL A 153 -6.37 4.03 21.84
N ILE A 154 -6.92 5.13 21.33
CA ILE A 154 -8.19 5.70 21.80
C ILE A 154 -9.30 4.66 21.63
N TYR A 155 -9.42 4.02 20.46
CA TYR A 155 -10.44 3.00 20.22
C TYR A 155 -10.37 1.84 21.23
N ILE A 156 -9.18 1.32 21.50
CA ILE A 156 -8.97 0.27 22.50
C ILE A 156 -9.33 0.79 23.90
N LEU A 157 -8.96 2.02 24.23
CA LEU A 157 -9.24 2.63 25.52
C LEU A 157 -10.75 2.85 25.74
N THR A 158 -11.49 3.32 24.72
CA THR A 158 -12.96 3.45 24.75
C THR A 158 -13.60 2.10 25.07
N PHE A 159 -13.13 1.02 24.46
CA PHE A 159 -13.62 -0.33 24.76
C PHE A 159 -13.37 -0.69 26.23
N ILE A 160 -12.16 -0.47 26.74
CA ILE A 160 -11.81 -0.75 28.15
C ILE A 160 -12.68 0.07 29.11
N VAL A 161 -12.88 1.37 28.85
CA VAL A 161 -13.72 2.26 29.66
C VAL A 161 -15.15 1.74 29.73
N GLY A 162 -15.70 1.22 28.62
CA GLY A 162 -17.03 0.65 28.55
C GLY A 162 -17.28 -0.54 29.51
N TYR A 163 -16.24 -1.29 29.87
CA TYR A 163 -16.34 -2.40 30.84
C TYR A 163 -15.88 -2.02 32.26
N ALA A 164 -15.21 -0.88 32.42
CA ALA A 164 -14.74 -0.40 33.72
C ALA A 164 -15.91 0.09 34.58
N LYS A 165 -15.78 -0.01 35.91
CA LYS A 165 -16.79 0.47 36.87
C LYS A 165 -16.18 1.37 37.95
N GLY A 166 -17.02 2.23 38.53
CA GLY A 166 -16.66 3.09 39.66
C GLY A 166 -15.58 4.12 39.33
N LYS A 167 -14.73 4.45 40.32
CA LYS A 167 -13.68 5.50 40.18
C LYS A 167 -12.66 5.19 39.09
N CYS A 168 -12.40 3.92 38.80
CA CYS A 168 -11.46 3.50 37.75
C CYS A 168 -11.94 3.90 36.35
N ALA A 169 -13.24 3.72 36.06
CA ALA A 169 -13.84 4.17 34.80
C ALA A 169 -13.71 5.68 34.61
N LEU A 170 -13.89 6.44 35.70
CA LEU A 170 -13.81 7.90 35.71
C LEU A 170 -12.38 8.39 35.38
N ILE A 171 -11.35 7.77 35.97
CA ILE A 171 -9.94 8.07 35.67
C ILE A 171 -9.62 7.74 34.21
N LEU A 172 -10.03 6.57 33.72
CA LEU A 172 -9.77 6.15 32.35
C LEU A 172 -10.47 7.06 31.32
N ALA A 173 -11.69 7.52 31.62
CA ALA A 173 -12.41 8.47 30.78
C ALA A 173 -11.71 9.83 30.69
N TYR A 174 -11.09 10.32 31.77
CA TYR A 174 -10.29 11.55 31.71
C TYR A 174 -9.02 11.37 30.88
N VAL A 175 -8.35 10.22 31.00
CA VAL A 175 -7.20 9.89 30.16
C VAL A 175 -7.62 9.84 28.69
N GLU A 176 -8.73 9.18 28.36
CA GLU A 176 -9.29 9.12 27.02
C GLU A 176 -9.59 10.53 26.47
N LEU A 177 -10.28 11.37 27.25
CA LEU A 177 -10.57 12.75 26.87
C LEU A 177 -9.28 13.55 26.58
N SER A 178 -8.24 13.37 27.39
CA SER A 178 -6.96 14.05 27.17
C SER A 178 -6.29 13.64 25.86
N LEU A 179 -6.36 12.35 25.49
CA LEU A 179 -5.84 11.85 24.22
C LEU A 179 -6.63 12.40 23.03
N VAL A 180 -7.96 12.47 23.15
CA VAL A 180 -8.82 13.07 22.11
C VAL A 180 -8.50 14.55 21.89
N LEU A 181 -8.21 15.29 22.97
CA LEU A 181 -7.80 16.70 22.86
C LEU A 181 -6.44 16.85 22.17
N VAL A 182 -5.46 16.00 22.50
CA VAL A 182 -4.16 15.98 21.81
C VAL A 182 -4.35 15.71 20.32
N LEU A 183 -5.13 14.68 19.97
CA LEU A 183 -5.43 14.32 18.59
C LEU A 183 -6.09 15.48 17.82
N ALA A 184 -7.00 16.21 18.46
CA ALA A 184 -7.66 17.37 17.86
C ALA A 184 -6.66 18.51 17.56
N ILE A 185 -5.76 18.81 18.50
CA ILE A 185 -4.71 19.83 18.32
C ILE A 185 -3.78 19.43 17.16
N GLU A 186 -3.35 18.18 17.11
CA GLU A 186 -2.49 17.67 16.04
C GLU A 186 -3.17 17.74 14.67
N GLY A 187 -4.46 17.39 14.60
CA GLY A 187 -5.28 17.52 13.40
C GLY A 187 -5.33 18.96 12.88
N ILE A 188 -5.53 19.94 13.76
CA ILE A 188 -5.53 21.37 13.41
C ILE A 188 -4.16 21.79 12.86
N CYS A 189 -3.07 21.39 13.51
CA CYS A 189 -1.71 21.68 13.04
C CYS A 189 -1.46 21.10 11.64
N MET A 190 -1.92 19.88 11.38
CA MET A 190 -1.76 19.21 10.09
C MET A 190 -2.53 19.90 8.96
N ILE A 191 -3.74 20.37 9.23
CA ILE A 191 -4.51 21.18 8.27
C ILE A 191 -3.74 22.46 7.94
N GLY A 192 -3.18 23.14 8.94
CA GLY A 192 -2.36 24.34 8.75
C GLY A 192 -1.15 24.10 7.84
N ILE A 193 -0.41 23.00 8.07
CA ILE A 193 0.73 22.60 7.24
C ILE A 193 0.29 22.31 5.80
N GLY A 194 -0.82 21.59 5.63
CA GLY A 194 -1.37 21.27 4.30
C GLY A 194 -1.72 22.53 3.49
N ILE A 195 -2.35 23.51 4.12
CA ILE A 195 -2.67 24.80 3.49
C ILE A 195 -1.38 25.54 3.08
N ALA A 196 -0.37 25.57 3.96
CA ALA A 196 0.90 26.23 3.66
C ALA A 196 1.62 25.60 2.45
N ILE A 197 1.63 24.27 2.35
CA ILE A 197 2.21 23.55 1.21
C ILE A 197 1.44 23.87 -0.08
N GLY A 198 0.11 23.83 -0.05
CA GLY A 198 -0.73 24.15 -1.22
C GLY A 198 -0.55 25.59 -1.73
N LEU A 199 -0.42 26.56 -0.82
CA LEU A 199 -0.12 27.94 -1.17
C LEU A 199 1.27 28.09 -1.82
N LYS A 200 2.27 27.40 -1.28
CA LYS A 200 3.64 27.38 -1.84
C LYS A 200 3.66 26.84 -3.26
N GLU A 201 2.99 25.71 -3.52
CA GLU A 201 2.91 25.11 -4.86
C GLU A 201 2.16 26.01 -5.86
N SER A 202 1.05 26.61 -5.44
CA SER A 202 0.29 27.57 -6.27
C SER A 202 1.16 28.77 -6.66
N PHE A 203 1.92 29.32 -5.72
CA PHE A 203 2.83 30.44 -5.97
C PHE A 203 3.98 30.06 -6.94
N LEU A 204 4.62 28.91 -6.72
CA LEU A 204 5.69 28.41 -7.59
C LEU A 204 5.18 28.12 -9.02
N SER A 205 3.95 27.61 -9.15
CA SER A 205 3.34 27.38 -10.47
C SER A 205 3.09 28.68 -11.24
N LYS A 206 2.74 29.77 -10.54
CA LYS A 206 2.56 31.10 -11.15
C LYS A 206 3.88 31.70 -11.60
N ILE A 207 4.95 31.55 -10.81
CA ILE A 207 6.30 32.01 -11.19
C ILE A 207 6.77 31.26 -12.43
N ARG A 208 6.70 29.93 -12.41
CA ARG A 208 7.15 29.08 -13.52
C ARG A 208 6.39 29.34 -14.82
N LYS A 209 5.09 29.66 -14.77
CA LYS A 209 4.35 30.12 -15.95
C LYS A 209 4.87 31.46 -16.47
N LYS A 210 5.21 32.40 -15.57
CA LYS A 210 5.69 33.74 -15.94
C LYS A 210 7.07 33.72 -16.62
N ASP A 211 7.93 32.78 -16.25
CA ASP A 211 9.26 32.62 -16.86
C ASP A 211 9.18 31.99 -18.27
N ILE A 212 8.20 31.10 -18.53
CA ILE A 212 7.95 30.52 -19.87
C ILE A 212 7.42 31.56 -20.87
N PHE A 213 6.77 32.63 -20.41
CA PHE A 213 6.27 33.72 -21.28
C PHE A 213 7.31 34.83 -21.53
N LYS A 214 8.55 34.67 -21.06
CA LYS A 214 9.64 35.65 -21.23
C LYS A 214 10.75 35.21 -22.18
N GLU A 215 10.67 34.00 -22.75
CA GLU A 215 11.47 33.56 -23.91
C GLU A 215 10.64 33.66 -25.20
#